data_AF-A0A9W8EJU6-F1
#
_entry.id   AF-A0A9W8EJU6-F1
#
_cell.length_a   1.000
_cell.length_b   1.000
_cell.length_c   1.000
_cell.angle_alpha   90.00
_cell.angle_beta   90.00
_cell.angle_gamma   90.00
#
_symmetry.space_group_name_H-M   'P 1'
#
loop_
_entity.id
_entity.type
_entity.pdbx_description
1 polymer ?
#
loop_
_entity_poly.entity_id
_entity_poly.type
_entity_poly.pdbx_seq_one_letter_code
_entity_poly.pdbx_strand_id
1 'polypeptide(L)'
;MQSPPRPANGSNTPNAPSTAAAVSEQDITRRTTRVLRQLYHREKQWLAARTDDQAALLTQQGQLSLVEQLHYAEIAFALLRLKPCAIIDYAGDRSQLADFISHVIEPAIRDLNVLGAAAKGLASADVLAAAAKSRTDSNTAWYPRPFHLTCVRISGQLASPEVASWAGAFVLFDEMWAESAAWVSTNLRDAAKTSISEDDLARGLDYPGSLPATAEEMQYIVPVSYLGRMK
;
A
#
# COMPACT_ATOMS: atom_id res chain seq x y z
N MET A 1 -82.95 14.55 -5.12
CA MET A 1 -81.74 15.00 -5.83
C MET A 1 -80.54 14.45 -5.08
N GLN A 2 -79.91 13.39 -5.60
CA GLN A 2 -78.78 12.71 -4.97
C GLN A 2 -77.47 13.17 -5.63
N SER A 3 -76.52 13.61 -4.82
CA SER A 3 -75.20 14.09 -5.23
C SER A 3 -74.32 12.96 -5.77
N PRO A 4 -73.43 13.23 -6.75
CA PRO A 4 -72.51 12.21 -7.27
C PRO A 4 -71.31 11.98 -6.31
N PRO A 5 -70.67 10.80 -6.35
CA PRO A 5 -69.54 10.48 -5.48
C PRO A 5 -68.24 11.16 -5.95
N ARG A 6 -67.44 11.63 -4.99
CA ARG A 6 -66.09 12.17 -5.20
C ARG A 6 -65.11 11.05 -5.59
N PRO A 7 -64.13 11.30 -6.49
CA PRO A 7 -63.04 10.38 -6.73
C PRO A 7 -62.07 10.33 -5.55
N ALA A 8 -61.57 9.13 -5.26
CA ALA A 8 -60.63 8.84 -4.21
C ALA A 8 -59.29 9.55 -4.44
N ASN A 9 -58.77 10.16 -3.37
CA ASN A 9 -57.43 10.73 -3.28
C ASN A 9 -56.38 9.69 -3.70
N GLY A 10 -55.58 10.05 -4.72
CA GLY A 10 -54.36 9.33 -5.06
C GLY A 10 -53.40 9.35 -3.88
N SER A 11 -53.06 8.15 -3.41
CA SER A 11 -51.99 7.93 -2.45
C SER A 11 -50.65 8.27 -3.09
N ASN A 12 -50.11 9.46 -2.78
CA ASN A 12 -48.71 9.76 -2.99
C ASN A 12 -47.89 8.91 -2.01
N THR A 13 -47.54 7.69 -2.43
CA THR A 13 -46.43 6.95 -1.80
C THR A 13 -45.13 7.70 -2.10
N PRO A 14 -44.35 8.08 -1.09
CA PRO A 14 -43.04 8.70 -1.31
C PRO A 14 -42.14 7.68 -2.01
N ASN A 15 -41.59 8.08 -3.16
CA ASN A 15 -40.56 7.32 -3.86
C ASN A 15 -39.48 6.89 -2.87
N ALA A 16 -39.30 5.58 -2.74
CA ALA A 16 -38.19 4.99 -2.01
C ALA A 16 -36.88 5.60 -2.52
N PRO A 17 -35.90 5.87 -1.63
CA PRO A 17 -34.64 6.45 -2.03
C PRO A 17 -33.97 5.56 -3.07
N SER A 18 -33.68 6.17 -4.22
CA SER A 18 -32.83 5.67 -5.29
C SER A 18 -31.72 4.78 -4.74
N THR A 19 -31.81 3.48 -5.04
CA THR A 19 -30.74 2.51 -4.87
C THR A 19 -29.43 3.14 -5.33
N ALA A 20 -28.47 3.27 -4.41
CA ALA A 20 -27.12 3.71 -4.74
C ALA A 20 -26.63 2.88 -5.92
N ALA A 21 -26.29 3.53 -7.03
CA ALA A 21 -25.82 2.85 -8.23
C ALA A 21 -24.66 1.92 -7.85
N ALA A 22 -24.80 0.63 -8.15
CA ALA A 22 -23.76 -0.35 -7.89
C ALA A 22 -22.46 0.13 -8.58
N VAL A 23 -21.38 0.26 -7.81
CA VAL A 23 -20.08 0.72 -8.31
C VAL A 23 -19.54 -0.35 -9.25
N SER A 24 -19.23 -0.01 -10.51
CA SER A 24 -18.69 -1.00 -11.45
C SER A 24 -17.20 -1.28 -11.21
N GLU A 25 -16.71 -2.41 -11.71
CA GLU A 25 -15.28 -2.74 -11.72
C GLU A 25 -14.43 -1.65 -12.41
N GLN A 26 -14.88 -1.16 -13.58
CA GLN A 26 -14.22 -0.08 -14.30
C GLN A 26 -14.16 1.21 -13.48
N ASP A 27 -15.20 1.49 -12.70
CA ASP A 27 -15.22 2.65 -11.80
C ASP A 27 -14.19 2.54 -10.69
N ILE A 28 -14.03 1.38 -10.07
CA ILE A 28 -13.01 1.18 -9.03
C ILE A 28 -11.62 1.33 -9.63
N THR A 29 -11.33 0.67 -10.75
CA THR A 29 -10.02 0.76 -11.41
C THR A 29 -9.67 2.22 -11.73
N ARG A 30 -10.60 2.97 -12.35
CA ARG A 30 -10.41 4.39 -12.65
C ARG A 30 -10.17 5.22 -11.39
N ARG A 31 -10.91 4.98 -10.32
CA ARG A 31 -10.76 5.71 -9.05
C ARG A 31 -9.42 5.38 -8.38
N THR A 32 -8.98 4.13 -8.38
CA THR A 32 -7.68 3.75 -7.83
C THR A 32 -6.54 4.38 -8.60
N THR A 33 -6.58 4.34 -9.95
CA THR A 33 -5.57 5.03 -10.78
C THR A 33 -5.51 6.52 -10.45
N ARG A 34 -6.66 7.16 -10.21
CA ARG A 34 -6.71 8.57 -9.80
C ARG A 34 -6.02 8.80 -8.45
N VAL A 35 -6.29 7.96 -7.45
CA VAL A 35 -5.65 8.08 -6.13
C VAL A 35 -4.14 7.85 -6.21
N LEU A 36 -3.68 6.88 -7.01
CA LEU A 36 -2.24 6.66 -7.23
C LEU A 36 -1.56 7.86 -7.91
N ARG A 37 -2.21 8.50 -8.88
CA ARG A 37 -1.69 9.75 -9.47
C ARG A 37 -1.66 10.89 -8.45
N GLN A 38 -2.66 10.99 -7.58
CA GLN A 38 -2.68 11.98 -6.51
C GLN A 38 -1.55 11.74 -5.52
N LEU A 39 -1.27 10.48 -5.15
CA LEU A 39 -0.12 10.10 -4.33
C LEU A 39 1.20 10.56 -4.98
N TYR A 40 1.42 10.23 -6.26
CA TYR A 40 2.60 10.71 -7.00
C TYR A 40 2.76 12.24 -6.93
N HIS A 41 1.66 12.99 -7.11
CA HIS A 41 1.71 14.45 -7.02
C HIS A 41 1.95 14.95 -5.59
N ARG A 42 1.36 14.32 -4.57
CA ARG A 42 1.61 14.64 -3.15
C ARG A 42 3.07 14.42 -2.79
N GLU A 43 3.65 13.29 -3.19
CA GLU A 43 5.08 12.99 -3.01
C GLU A 43 5.96 14.06 -3.66
N LYS A 44 5.70 14.40 -4.93
CA LYS A 44 6.45 15.46 -5.61
C LYS A 44 6.34 16.82 -4.94
N GLN A 45 5.14 17.20 -4.51
CA GLN A 45 4.93 18.48 -3.82
C GLN A 45 5.64 18.50 -2.48
N TRP A 46 5.60 17.40 -1.73
CA TRP A 46 6.29 17.26 -0.47
C TRP A 46 7.82 17.38 -0.64
N LEU A 47 8.39 16.69 -1.63
CA LEU A 47 9.80 16.79 -1.98
C LEU A 47 10.20 18.21 -2.42
N ALA A 48 9.38 18.86 -3.25
CA ALA A 48 9.63 20.23 -3.72
C ALA A 48 9.56 21.28 -2.61
N ALA A 49 8.91 20.96 -1.48
CA ALA A 49 8.81 21.83 -0.31
C ALA A 49 9.96 21.66 0.69
N ARG A 50 10.94 20.77 0.42
CA ARG A 50 12.11 20.58 1.30
C ARG A 50 13.09 21.74 1.16
N THR A 51 13.67 22.15 2.28
CA THR A 51 14.84 23.06 2.27
C THR A 51 16.06 22.35 1.69
N ASP A 52 17.09 23.12 1.31
CA ASP A 52 18.33 22.54 0.80
C ASP A 52 18.97 21.55 1.79
N ASP A 53 18.96 21.87 3.09
CA ASP A 53 19.47 20.99 4.15
C ASP A 53 18.66 19.69 4.25
N GLN A 54 17.32 19.80 4.19
CA GLN A 54 16.43 18.65 4.24
C GLN A 54 16.60 17.76 3.01
N ALA A 55 16.69 18.36 1.83
CA ALA A 55 16.92 17.66 0.57
C ALA A 55 18.30 16.97 0.57
N ALA A 56 19.34 17.63 1.10
CA ALA A 56 20.67 17.03 1.25
C ALA A 56 20.64 15.80 2.17
N LEU A 57 19.80 15.77 3.21
CA LEU A 57 19.65 14.59 4.06
C LEU A 57 18.95 13.44 3.33
N LEU A 58 17.85 13.72 2.62
CA LEU A 58 17.10 12.71 1.86
C LEU A 58 17.94 12.10 0.74
N THR A 59 18.65 12.94 0.00
CA THR A 59 19.52 12.55 -1.12
C THR A 59 20.84 11.91 -0.68
N GLN A 60 21.06 11.73 0.63
CA GLN A 60 22.34 11.25 1.18
C GLN A 60 23.52 12.06 0.64
N GLN A 61 23.41 13.39 0.75
CA GLN A 61 24.39 14.34 0.24
C GLN A 61 24.65 14.20 -1.26
N GLY A 62 23.59 13.89 -2.04
CA GLY A 62 23.64 13.78 -3.50
C GLY A 62 23.99 12.38 -4.03
N GLN A 63 24.12 11.36 -3.18
CA GLN A 63 24.29 9.97 -3.62
C GLN A 63 23.02 9.41 -4.28
N LEU A 64 21.85 9.91 -3.88
CA LEU A 64 20.55 9.59 -4.48
C LEU A 64 19.92 10.85 -5.05
N SER A 65 19.26 10.73 -6.20
CA SER A 65 18.36 11.76 -6.71
C SER A 65 17.08 11.85 -5.89
N LEU A 66 16.43 13.02 -5.89
CA LEU A 66 15.12 13.19 -5.25
C LEU A 66 14.03 12.31 -5.89
N VAL A 67 14.16 11.99 -7.18
CA VAL A 67 13.20 11.12 -7.88
C VAL A 67 13.28 9.69 -7.35
N GLU A 68 14.47 9.23 -6.96
CA GLU A 68 14.66 7.92 -6.32
C GLU A 68 14.08 7.85 -4.91
N GLN A 69 13.61 8.97 -4.34
CA GLN A 69 12.92 9.03 -3.04
C GLN A 69 11.40 8.82 -3.13
N LEU A 70 10.86 8.70 -4.35
CA LEU A 70 9.42 8.51 -4.57
C LEU A 70 9.00 7.07 -4.23
N HIS A 71 7.97 6.92 -3.41
CA HIS A 71 7.47 5.63 -2.91
C HIS A 71 6.14 5.19 -3.53
N TYR A 72 5.54 5.98 -4.42
CA TYR A 72 4.21 5.68 -4.96
C TYR A 72 4.15 4.31 -5.67
N ALA A 73 5.27 3.88 -6.26
CA ALA A 73 5.41 2.58 -6.90
C ALA A 73 5.31 1.42 -5.89
N GLU A 74 5.86 1.58 -4.69
CA GLU A 74 5.79 0.57 -3.62
C GLU A 74 4.35 0.37 -3.16
N ILE A 75 3.58 1.46 -3.06
CA ILE A 75 2.14 1.37 -2.77
C ILE A 75 1.40 0.67 -3.92
N ALA A 76 1.74 0.99 -5.17
CA ALA A 76 1.14 0.33 -6.33
C ALA A 76 1.45 -1.18 -6.36
N PHE A 77 2.67 -1.58 -6.02
CA PHE A 77 3.06 -2.98 -5.94
C PHE A 77 2.30 -3.73 -4.83
N ALA A 78 2.13 -3.13 -3.65
CA ALA A 78 1.32 -3.70 -2.59
C ALA A 78 -0.14 -3.91 -3.03
N LEU A 79 -0.74 -2.91 -3.71
CA LEU A 79 -2.10 -3.03 -4.25
C LEU A 79 -2.23 -4.18 -5.27
N LEU A 80 -1.24 -4.34 -6.14
CA LEU A 80 -1.22 -5.38 -7.17
C LEU A 80 -0.78 -6.76 -6.66
N ARG A 81 -0.48 -6.90 -5.36
CA ARG A 81 0.16 -8.10 -4.77
C ARG A 81 1.46 -8.51 -5.45
N LEU A 82 2.19 -7.53 -5.97
CA LEU A 82 3.52 -7.74 -6.53
C LEU A 82 4.61 -7.68 -5.45
N LYS A 83 4.30 -7.06 -4.29
CA LYS A 83 5.13 -7.08 -3.09
C LYS A 83 4.26 -7.20 -1.83
N PRO A 84 4.57 -8.14 -0.92
CA PRO A 84 3.82 -8.34 0.32
C PRO A 84 3.88 -7.14 1.27
N CYS A 85 5.04 -6.51 1.37
CA CYS A 85 5.21 -5.32 2.18
C CYS A 85 6.33 -4.43 1.63
N ALA A 86 6.33 -3.16 2.05
CA ALA A 86 7.35 -2.18 1.74
C ALA A 86 7.81 -1.52 3.04
N ILE A 87 9.12 -1.36 3.21
CA ILE A 87 9.68 -0.60 4.34
C ILE A 87 10.05 0.79 3.84
N ILE A 88 9.61 1.79 4.60
CA ILE A 88 9.86 3.20 4.35
C ILE A 88 10.78 3.69 5.47
N ASP A 89 12.01 4.05 5.10
CA ASP A 89 13.01 4.58 6.01
C ASP A 89 13.74 5.76 5.32
N TYR A 90 13.92 6.86 6.05
CA TYR A 90 14.88 7.91 5.69
C TYR A 90 16.00 7.87 6.74
N ALA A 91 17.12 7.22 6.40
CA ALA A 91 18.16 6.81 7.34
C ALA A 91 18.82 7.96 8.11
N GLY A 92 18.19 8.32 9.23
CA GLY A 92 18.67 9.30 10.18
C GLY A 92 17.75 10.49 10.37
N ASP A 93 16.86 10.80 9.41
CA ASP A 93 15.90 11.90 9.57
C ASP A 93 14.49 11.39 9.85
N ARG A 94 14.28 11.02 11.11
CA ARG A 94 12.98 10.57 11.61
C ARG A 94 11.93 11.68 11.60
N SER A 95 12.35 12.95 11.61
CA SER A 95 11.42 14.08 11.53
C SER A 95 10.83 14.20 10.13
N GLN A 96 11.67 14.10 9.09
CA GLN A 96 11.22 14.07 7.70
C GLN A 96 10.42 12.82 7.38
N LEU A 97 10.79 11.66 7.92
CA LEU A 97 9.99 10.45 7.75
C LEU A 97 8.59 10.59 8.37
N ALA A 98 8.49 11.08 9.61
CA ALA A 98 7.18 11.31 10.24
C ALA A 98 6.34 12.35 9.48
N ASP A 99 6.97 13.41 8.99
CA ASP A 99 6.35 14.43 8.14
C ASP A 99 5.82 13.83 6.82
N PHE A 100 6.61 12.96 6.18
CA PHE A 100 6.22 12.24 4.96
C PHE A 100 5.04 11.29 5.20
N ILE A 101 5.09 10.49 6.27
CA ILE A 101 4.02 9.55 6.61
C ILE A 101 2.70 10.31 6.80
N SER A 102 2.70 11.40 7.58
CA SER A 102 1.50 12.16 7.92
C SER A 102 0.91 12.96 6.75
N HIS A 103 1.75 13.56 5.90
CA HIS A 103 1.28 14.43 4.81
C HIS A 103 1.05 13.70 3.49
N VAL A 104 1.66 12.53 3.29
CA VAL A 104 1.65 11.83 2.01
C VAL A 104 1.02 10.45 2.11
N ILE A 105 1.56 9.59 2.99
CA ILE A 105 1.20 8.17 3.04
C ILE A 105 -0.16 7.94 3.69
N GLU A 106 -0.41 8.48 4.88
CA GLU A 106 -1.68 8.28 5.60
C GLU A 106 -2.91 8.79 4.81
N PRO A 107 -2.89 9.98 4.18
CA PRO A 107 -4.01 10.41 3.36
C PRO A 107 -4.24 9.50 2.14
N ALA A 108 -3.17 9.02 1.49
CA ALA A 108 -3.29 8.13 0.34
C ALA A 108 -3.86 6.76 0.72
N ILE A 109 -3.39 6.17 1.82
CA ILE A 109 -3.90 4.90 2.35
C ILE A 109 -5.38 5.01 2.71
N ARG A 110 -5.78 6.12 3.35
CA ARG A 110 -7.19 6.38 3.67
C ARG A 110 -8.07 6.37 2.41
N ASP A 111 -7.65 7.11 1.37
CA ASP A 111 -8.36 7.20 0.10
C ASP A 111 -8.43 5.82 -0.60
N LEU A 112 -7.32 5.07 -0.60
CA LEU A 112 -7.23 3.74 -1.17
C LEU A 112 -8.11 2.72 -0.44
N ASN A 113 -8.12 2.72 0.89
CA ASN A 113 -8.87 1.76 1.69
C ASN A 113 -10.40 1.91 1.53
N VAL A 114 -10.88 3.12 1.21
CA VAL A 114 -12.29 3.31 0.81
C VAL A 114 -12.61 2.53 -0.48
N LEU A 115 -11.68 2.51 -1.43
CA LEU A 115 -11.83 1.78 -2.69
C LEU A 115 -11.67 0.27 -2.49
N GLY A 116 -10.72 -0.16 -1.64
CA GLY A 116 -10.55 -1.56 -1.27
C GLY A 116 -11.80 -2.14 -0.60
N ALA A 117 -12.46 -1.36 0.27
CA ALA A 117 -13.74 -1.74 0.87
C ALA A 117 -14.87 -1.84 -0.16
N ALA A 118 -14.94 -0.91 -1.13
CA ALA A 118 -15.92 -0.97 -2.21
C ALA A 118 -15.73 -2.20 -3.11
N ALA A 119 -14.49 -2.61 -3.38
CA ALA A 119 -14.18 -3.80 -4.15
C ALA A 119 -14.64 -5.10 -3.47
N LYS A 120 -14.77 -5.12 -2.13
CA LYS A 120 -15.37 -6.24 -1.39
C LYS A 120 -16.81 -6.52 -1.78
N GLY A 121 -17.56 -5.48 -2.17
CA GLY A 121 -18.93 -5.64 -2.66
C GLY A 121 -19.02 -6.25 -4.06
N LEU A 122 -17.90 -6.30 -4.81
CA LEU A 122 -17.83 -6.89 -6.15
C LEU A 122 -17.31 -8.33 -6.16
N ALA A 123 -16.57 -8.72 -5.13
CA ALA A 123 -16.00 -10.06 -5.04
C ALA A 123 -17.10 -11.10 -4.75
N SER A 124 -17.15 -12.18 -5.52
CA SER A 124 -17.94 -13.35 -5.14
C SER A 124 -17.30 -14.04 -3.92
N ALA A 125 -18.11 -14.80 -3.16
CA ALA A 125 -17.62 -15.56 -2.01
C ALA A 125 -16.50 -16.55 -2.40
N ASP A 126 -16.60 -17.16 -3.58
CA ASP A 126 -15.61 -18.11 -4.11
C ASP A 126 -14.28 -17.42 -4.46
N VAL A 127 -14.35 -16.21 -5.00
CA VAL A 127 -13.16 -15.39 -5.32
C VAL A 127 -12.44 -14.93 -4.05
N LEU A 128 -13.20 -14.55 -3.01
CA LEU A 128 -12.64 -14.22 -1.70
C LEU A 128 -11.95 -15.44 -1.04
N ALA A 129 -12.55 -16.62 -1.16
CA ALA A 129 -12.00 -17.86 -0.64
C ALA A 129 -10.73 -18.31 -1.40
N ALA A 130 -10.68 -18.10 -2.72
CA ALA A 130 -9.51 -18.38 -3.55
C ALA A 130 -8.34 -17.42 -3.27
N ALA A 131 -8.62 -16.11 -3.14
CA ALA A 131 -7.60 -15.10 -2.85
C ALA A 131 -6.94 -15.24 -1.46
N ALA A 132 -7.57 -15.99 -0.54
CA ALA A 132 -7.05 -16.32 0.78
C ALA A 132 -6.17 -17.58 0.81
N LYS A 133 -6.11 -18.35 -0.28
CA LYS A 133 -5.49 -19.69 -0.32
C LYS A 133 -4.24 -19.82 -1.20
N SER A 134 -3.93 -18.88 -2.09
CA SER A 134 -2.88 -19.11 -3.11
C SER A 134 -1.74 -18.09 -3.07
N ARG A 135 -0.54 -18.63 -2.85
CA ARG A 135 0.77 -17.96 -2.97
C ARG A 135 1.34 -18.07 -4.40
N THR A 136 0.69 -18.83 -5.29
CA THR A 136 1.30 -19.34 -6.53
C THR A 136 0.42 -19.31 -7.77
N ASP A 137 -0.90 -19.10 -7.64
CA ASP A 137 -1.76 -18.97 -8.82
C ASP A 137 -1.75 -17.54 -9.33
N SER A 138 -0.81 -17.26 -10.24
CA SER A 138 -0.82 -16.07 -11.11
C SER A 138 -2.15 -15.87 -11.84
N ASN A 139 -2.97 -16.92 -11.95
CA ASN A 139 -4.31 -16.91 -12.50
C ASN A 139 -5.39 -16.28 -11.58
N THR A 140 -5.06 -15.94 -10.34
CA THR A 140 -5.96 -15.28 -9.37
C THR A 140 -5.69 -13.78 -9.19
N ALA A 141 -4.80 -13.19 -10.00
CA ALA A 141 -4.52 -11.77 -10.04
C ALA A 141 -5.69 -10.98 -10.68
N TRP A 142 -6.86 -11.00 -10.04
CA TRP A 142 -7.98 -10.19 -10.44
C TRP A 142 -7.88 -8.82 -9.76
N TYR A 143 -8.05 -7.77 -10.56
CA TYR A 143 -8.11 -6.40 -10.08
C TYR A 143 -9.34 -5.75 -10.70
N PRO A 144 -10.20 -5.06 -9.94
CA PRO A 144 -10.02 -4.56 -8.57
C PRO A 144 -10.37 -5.60 -7.51
N ARG A 145 -9.40 -5.97 -6.68
CA ARG A 145 -9.61 -6.84 -5.51
C ARG A 145 -9.91 -6.03 -4.24
N PRO A 146 -10.47 -6.67 -3.20
CA PRO A 146 -10.47 -6.12 -1.85
C PRO A 146 -9.03 -6.06 -1.30
N PHE A 147 -8.75 -5.00 -0.56
CA PHE A 147 -7.48 -4.79 0.15
C PHE A 147 -7.71 -3.87 1.35
N HIS A 148 -6.79 -3.93 2.31
CA HIS A 148 -6.71 -2.99 3.41
C HIS A 148 -5.25 -2.69 3.70
N LEU A 149 -4.76 -1.57 3.20
CA LEU A 149 -3.39 -1.14 3.41
C LEU A 149 -3.22 -0.57 4.81
N THR A 150 -2.17 -1.02 5.49
CA THR A 150 -1.78 -0.58 6.82
C THR A 150 -0.33 -0.12 6.80
N CYS A 151 -0.08 1.07 7.36
CA CYS A 151 1.26 1.60 7.57
C CYS A 151 1.50 1.74 9.07
N VAL A 152 2.50 1.05 9.60
CA VAL A 152 2.79 1.03 11.04
C VAL A 152 4.26 1.25 11.30
N ARG A 153 4.53 1.99 12.38
CA ARG A 153 5.88 2.17 12.88
C ARG A 153 6.40 0.83 13.41
N ILE A 154 7.67 0.56 13.12
CA ILE A 154 8.37 -0.66 13.49
C ILE A 154 9.70 -0.32 14.15
N SER A 155 10.23 -1.29 14.88
CA SER A 155 11.52 -1.18 15.54
C SER A 155 12.23 -2.52 15.50
N GLY A 156 13.49 -2.52 15.10
CA GLY A 156 14.32 -3.72 15.09
C GLY A 156 15.75 -3.44 14.67
N GLN A 157 16.58 -4.48 14.74
CA GLN A 157 17.91 -4.54 14.17
C GLN A 157 17.88 -5.48 12.96
N LEU A 158 18.54 -5.12 11.88
CA LEU A 158 18.82 -6.07 10.81
C LEU A 158 20.21 -6.63 11.10
N ALA A 159 20.36 -7.95 10.99
CA ALA A 159 21.64 -8.62 11.16
C ALA A 159 22.51 -8.48 9.89
N SER A 160 22.55 -7.29 9.29
CA SER A 160 23.45 -6.95 8.18
C SER A 160 24.45 -5.88 8.64
N PRO A 161 25.68 -5.92 8.13
CA PRO A 161 26.69 -4.91 8.41
C PRO A 161 26.35 -3.54 7.79
N GLU A 162 25.59 -3.49 6.68
CA GLU A 162 25.22 -2.24 6.01
C GLU A 162 24.06 -1.51 6.70
N VAL A 163 23.07 -2.25 7.24
CA VAL A 163 21.91 -1.68 7.93
C VAL A 163 21.79 -2.25 9.33
N ALA A 164 22.51 -1.66 10.30
CA ALA A 164 22.50 -2.18 11.66
C ALA A 164 21.13 -2.02 12.38
N SER A 165 20.30 -1.06 11.98
CA SER A 165 18.99 -0.82 12.60
C SER A 165 18.04 -0.02 11.72
N TRP A 166 16.76 -0.31 11.91
CA TRP A 166 15.60 0.29 11.26
C TRP A 166 14.60 0.75 12.34
N ALA A 167 15.13 1.03 13.54
CA ALA A 167 14.36 1.57 14.66
C ALA A 167 13.70 2.91 14.26
N GLY A 168 12.37 2.92 14.26
CA GLY A 168 11.57 4.07 13.87
C GLY A 168 11.25 4.18 12.38
N ALA A 169 11.55 3.15 11.58
CA ALA A 169 11.02 3.00 10.23
C ALA A 169 9.52 2.69 10.24
N PHE A 170 8.92 2.64 9.05
CA PHE A 170 7.54 2.22 8.85
C PHE A 170 7.48 1.03 7.91
N VAL A 171 6.57 0.08 8.17
CA VAL A 171 6.20 -0.95 7.22
C VAL A 171 4.80 -0.68 6.70
N LEU A 172 4.66 -0.74 5.38
CA LEU A 172 3.40 -0.74 4.66
C LEU A 172 3.10 -2.16 4.18
N PHE A 173 1.90 -2.65 4.41
CA PHE A 173 1.47 -3.99 3.96
C PHE A 173 -0.05 -4.03 3.78
N ASP A 174 -0.55 -5.10 3.16
CA ASP A 174 -1.98 -5.33 2.96
C ASP A 174 -2.51 -6.36 3.97
N GLU A 175 -3.32 -5.95 4.94
CA GLU A 175 -3.90 -6.84 5.95
C GLU A 175 -4.79 -7.94 5.35
N MET A 176 -5.35 -7.72 4.16
CA MET A 176 -6.13 -8.73 3.45
C MET A 176 -5.25 -9.76 2.73
N TRP A 177 -3.93 -9.54 2.70
CA TRP A 177 -2.95 -10.53 2.26
C TRP A 177 -2.38 -11.24 3.48
N ALA A 178 -2.96 -12.40 3.81
CA ALA A 178 -2.70 -13.15 5.05
C ALA A 178 -1.22 -13.42 5.32
N GLU A 179 -0.45 -13.76 4.28
CA GLU A 179 0.98 -14.00 4.37
C GLU A 179 1.75 -12.74 4.78
N SER A 180 1.40 -11.58 4.21
CA SER A 180 2.04 -10.32 4.58
C SER A 180 1.74 -9.94 6.03
N ALA A 181 0.48 -10.07 6.46
CA ALA A 181 0.06 -9.74 7.82
C ALA A 181 0.74 -10.65 8.85
N ALA A 182 0.75 -11.97 8.61
CA ALA A 182 1.40 -12.94 9.47
C ALA A 182 2.91 -12.72 9.55
N TRP A 183 3.55 -12.47 8.42
CA TRP A 183 4.99 -12.23 8.37
C TRP A 183 5.37 -10.92 9.10
N VAL A 184 4.66 -9.81 8.84
CA VAL A 184 4.90 -8.52 9.52
C VAL A 184 4.70 -8.65 11.03
N SER A 185 3.65 -9.34 11.46
CA SER A 185 3.38 -9.55 12.89
C SER A 185 4.50 -10.34 13.58
N THR A 186 5.00 -11.39 12.92
CA THR A 186 5.99 -12.32 13.51
C THR A 186 7.39 -11.74 13.46
N ASN A 187 7.73 -10.96 12.43
CA ASN A 187 9.12 -10.57 12.16
C ASN A 187 9.44 -9.11 12.48
N LEU A 188 8.46 -8.21 12.37
CA LEU A 188 8.70 -6.76 12.44
C LEU A 188 8.00 -6.08 13.63
N ARG A 189 6.94 -6.72 14.16
CA ARG A 189 6.14 -6.19 15.27
C ARG A 189 6.22 -7.03 16.53
N ASP A 190 6.86 -8.19 16.49
CA ASP A 190 7.08 -9.00 17.67
C ASP A 190 8.11 -8.33 18.58
N ALA A 191 7.67 -7.87 19.75
CA ALA A 191 8.53 -7.22 20.73
C ALA A 191 9.64 -8.15 21.27
N ALA A 192 9.46 -9.48 21.18
CA ALA A 192 10.48 -10.45 21.55
C ALA A 192 11.55 -10.63 20.45
N LYS A 193 11.23 -10.31 19.19
CA LYS A 193 12.16 -10.40 18.06
C LYS A 193 12.81 -9.04 17.81
N THR A 194 13.94 -8.82 18.48
CA THR A 194 14.70 -7.57 18.35
C THR A 194 15.60 -7.53 17.11
N SER A 195 15.84 -8.69 16.47
CA SER A 195 16.65 -8.79 15.25
C SER A 195 16.00 -9.67 14.19
N ILE A 196 16.23 -9.31 12.92
CA ILE A 196 15.84 -10.08 11.74
C ILE A 196 17.09 -10.33 10.88
N SER A 197 17.21 -11.51 10.26
CA SER A 197 18.27 -11.75 9.28
C SER A 197 17.94 -11.10 7.95
N GLU A 198 18.97 -10.87 7.12
CA GLU A 198 18.79 -10.38 5.76
C GLU A 198 17.94 -11.33 4.91
N ASP A 199 18.15 -12.64 5.02
CA ASP A 199 17.35 -13.66 4.32
C ASP A 199 15.87 -13.66 4.74
N ASP A 200 15.59 -13.46 6.04
CA ASP A 200 14.22 -13.36 6.54
C ASP A 200 13.55 -12.09 6.00
N LEU A 201 14.29 -10.98 6.00
CA LEU A 201 13.83 -9.69 5.50
C LEU A 201 13.55 -9.75 3.99
N ALA A 202 14.49 -10.28 3.20
CA ALA A 202 14.37 -10.45 1.75
C ALA A 202 13.14 -11.32 1.40
N ARG A 203 12.94 -12.45 2.09
CA ARG A 203 11.74 -13.28 1.93
C ARG A 203 10.45 -12.56 2.28
N GLY A 204 10.47 -11.69 3.28
CA GLY A 204 9.30 -10.95 3.74
C GLY A 204 8.89 -9.79 2.86
N LEU A 205 9.86 -9.14 2.23
CA LEU A 205 9.65 -8.07 1.27
C LEU A 205 9.34 -8.60 -0.14
N ASP A 206 9.48 -9.91 -0.35
CA ASP A 206 9.58 -10.52 -1.67
C ASP A 206 10.58 -9.76 -2.53
N TYR A 207 11.76 -9.52 -1.94
CA TYR A 207 12.83 -8.73 -2.53
C TYR A 207 14.01 -9.63 -2.92
N PRO A 208 14.54 -9.53 -4.15
CA PRO A 208 14.10 -8.73 -5.30
C PRO A 208 12.96 -9.35 -6.15
N GLY A 209 12.07 -10.13 -5.55
CA GLY A 209 11.52 -11.35 -6.14
C GLY A 209 12.48 -12.50 -5.78
N SER A 210 12.04 -13.76 -5.90
CA SER A 210 12.90 -14.93 -5.63
C SER A 210 14.35 -14.69 -6.07
N LEU A 211 15.29 -14.74 -5.11
CA LEU A 211 16.72 -14.52 -5.38
C LEU A 211 17.10 -15.32 -6.63
N PRO A 212 17.74 -14.69 -7.62
CA PRO A 212 18.10 -15.36 -8.85
C PRO A 212 18.95 -16.58 -8.50
N ALA A 213 18.50 -17.75 -8.89
CA ALA A 213 19.25 -18.99 -8.72
C ALA A 213 20.41 -19.08 -9.73
N THR A 214 20.40 -18.21 -10.76
CA THR A 214 21.35 -18.23 -11.88
C THR A 214 21.90 -16.85 -12.22
N ALA A 215 23.04 -16.84 -12.92
CA ALA A 215 23.66 -15.61 -13.42
C ALA A 215 22.84 -14.95 -14.55
N GLU A 216 22.02 -15.70 -15.29
CA GLU A 216 21.07 -15.13 -16.24
C GLU A 216 19.93 -14.36 -15.59
N GLU A 217 19.43 -14.82 -14.45
CA GLU A 217 18.34 -14.15 -13.74
C GLU A 217 18.80 -12.83 -13.09
N MET A 218 20.08 -12.71 -12.71
CA MET A 218 20.67 -11.46 -12.21
C MET A 218 20.60 -10.30 -13.21
N GLN A 219 20.54 -10.58 -14.52
CA GLN A 219 20.53 -9.56 -15.58
C GLN A 219 19.23 -8.76 -15.65
N TYR A 220 18.14 -9.30 -15.08
CA TYR A 220 16.79 -8.75 -15.15
C TYR A 220 16.34 -8.09 -13.84
N ILE A 221 17.24 -8.05 -12.85
CA ILE A 221 16.98 -7.42 -11.56
C ILE A 221 17.05 -5.91 -11.75
N VAL A 222 15.90 -5.26 -11.57
CA VAL A 222 15.83 -3.81 -11.42
C VAL A 222 16.26 -3.50 -9.98
N PRO A 223 17.32 -2.71 -9.76
CA PRO A 223 17.69 -2.29 -8.41
C PRO A 223 16.53 -1.48 -7.83
N VAL A 224 15.89 -2.02 -6.78
CA VAL A 224 14.99 -1.24 -5.94
C VAL A 224 15.89 -0.64 -4.87
N SER A 225 16.02 0.69 -4.89
CA SER A 225 16.79 1.42 -3.90
C SER A 225 16.24 1.16 -2.50
N TYR A 226 17.12 0.70 -1.62
CA TYR A 226 16.96 0.90 -0.18
C TYR A 226 16.86 2.41 0.04
N LEU A 227 15.66 2.88 0.38
CA LEU A 227 15.55 4.19 0.99
C LEU A 227 15.99 3.99 2.44
N GLY A 228 17.27 4.29 2.63
CA GLY A 228 18.01 4.13 3.87
C GLY A 228 19.49 4.04 3.51
N ARG A 229 20.32 4.96 4.02
CA ARG A 229 21.79 5.00 3.87
C ARG A 229 22.36 3.60 3.91
N MET A 230 22.79 3.12 2.75
CA MET A 230 23.86 2.16 2.65
C MET A 230 25.11 2.91 3.14
N LYS A 231 25.66 2.48 4.27
CA LYS A 231 27.03 2.87 4.62
C LYS A 231 28.02 2.01 3.86
#